data_AF-A0A7S3TM44-F1
#
_entry.id   AF-A0A7S3TM44-F1
#
_cell.length_a   1.000
_cell.length_b   1.000
_cell.length_c   1.000
_cell.angle_alpha   90.00
_cell.angle_beta   90.00
_cell.angle_gamma   90.00
#
_symmetry.space_group_name_H-M   'P 1'
#
loop_
_entity.id
_entity.type
_entity.pdbx_description
1 polymer ?
#
loop_
_entity_poly.entity_id
_entity_poly.type
_entity_poly.pdbx_seq_one_letter_code
_entity_poly.pdbx_strand_id
1 'polypeptide(L)'
;RVVLCAGAIGSPAILLRSGIGPRDQLTQLDIKQVSELPGVGKNLQDHIWCPVTFATHEPLALEGLQNHSEVHLLAQSKGACASGGPRDIQVMQTISCASTDQIAINRGGGFTLMPV
;
A
#
# COMPACT_ATOMS: atom_id res chain seq x y z
N ARG A 1 -12.45 -18.77 -23.97
CA ARG A 1 -11.43 -18.49 -22.93
C ARG A 1 -11.90 -17.27 -22.14
N VAL A 2 -11.62 -17.20 -20.84
CA VAL A 2 -11.98 -16.08 -19.97
C VAL A 2 -10.70 -15.53 -19.35
N VAL A 3 -10.57 -14.21 -19.27
CA VAL A 3 -9.46 -13.51 -18.61
C VAL A 3 -10.05 -12.67 -17.47
N LEU A 4 -9.46 -12.76 -16.28
CA LEU A 4 -9.89 -12.02 -15.09
C LEU A 4 -8.96 -10.84 -14.84
N CYS A 5 -9.49 -9.62 -14.85
CA CYS A 5 -8.73 -8.37 -14.70
C CYS A 5 -9.36 -7.41 -13.68
N ALA A 6 -9.79 -7.92 -12.52
CA ALA A 6 -10.47 -7.12 -11.48
C ALA A 6 -9.50 -6.49 -10.45
N GLY A 7 -8.22 -6.32 -10.82
CA GLY A 7 -7.18 -5.74 -9.95
C GLY A 7 -6.77 -6.64 -8.78
N ALA A 8 -5.86 -6.12 -7.94
CA ALA A 8 -5.27 -6.85 -6.80
C ALA A 8 -6.27 -7.22 -5.70
N ILE A 9 -7.36 -6.45 -5.57
CA ILE A 9 -8.42 -6.70 -4.57
C ILE A 9 -9.57 -7.51 -5.16
N GLY A 10 -10.07 -7.14 -6.35
CA GLY A 10 -11.25 -7.77 -6.94
C GLY A 10 -10.98 -9.17 -7.51
N SER A 11 -9.82 -9.40 -8.11
CA SER A 11 -9.48 -10.69 -8.72
C SER A 11 -9.43 -11.84 -7.70
N PRO A 12 -8.69 -11.76 -6.57
CA PRO A 12 -8.72 -12.84 -5.59
C PRO A 12 -10.12 -13.04 -4.98
N ALA A 13 -10.89 -11.96 -4.79
CA ALA A 13 -12.25 -12.07 -4.27
C ALA A 13 -13.18 -12.86 -5.23
N ILE A 14 -13.06 -12.64 -6.55
CA ILE A 14 -13.81 -13.40 -7.56
C ILE A 14 -13.37 -14.86 -7.59
N LEU A 15 -12.07 -15.14 -7.54
CA LEU A 15 -11.54 -16.51 -7.52
C LEU A 15 -12.04 -17.29 -6.30
N LEU A 16 -11.97 -16.70 -5.10
CA LEU A 16 -12.45 -17.32 -3.86
C LEU A 16 -13.94 -17.68 -3.94
N ARG A 17 -14.79 -16.74 -4.39
CA ARG A 17 -16.24 -16.98 -4.60
C ARG A 17 -16.53 -17.99 -5.71
N SER A 18 -15.57 -18.24 -6.60
CA SER A 18 -15.66 -19.25 -7.65
C SER A 18 -15.10 -20.61 -7.20
N GLY A 19 -14.77 -20.78 -5.92
CA GLY A 19 -14.21 -22.03 -5.37
C GLY A 19 -12.74 -22.27 -5.71
N ILE A 20 -12.00 -21.23 -6.10
CA ILE A 20 -10.58 -21.30 -6.46
C ILE A 20 -9.77 -20.56 -5.38
N GLY A 21 -9.08 -21.32 -4.52
CA GLY A 21 -8.36 -20.73 -3.38
C GLY A 21 -7.96 -21.75 -2.31
N PRO A 22 -7.58 -21.28 -1.10
CA PRO A 22 -7.14 -22.14 -0.01
C PRO A 22 -8.28 -23.01 0.56
N ARG A 23 -8.08 -24.33 0.66
CA ARG A 23 -9.09 -25.29 1.15
C ARG A 23 -9.74 -24.87 2.45
N ASP A 24 -8.94 -24.50 3.44
CA ASP A 24 -9.43 -24.22 4.79
C ASP A 24 -10.36 -23.01 4.79
N GLN A 25 -10.01 -21.96 4.03
CA GLN A 25 -10.84 -20.75 3.92
C GLN A 25 -12.15 -21.03 3.17
N LEU A 26 -12.10 -21.80 2.08
CA LEU A 26 -13.31 -22.15 1.33
C LEU A 26 -14.23 -23.06 2.15
N THR A 27 -13.67 -24.02 2.88
CA THR A 27 -14.41 -24.97 3.73
C THR A 27 -15.10 -24.24 4.89
N GLN A 28 -14.42 -23.28 5.54
CA GLN A 28 -15.01 -22.46 6.61
C GLN A 28 -16.23 -21.65 6.17
N LEU A 29 -16.34 -21.35 4.87
CA LEU A 29 -17.43 -20.55 4.29
C LEU A 29 -18.43 -21.40 3.51
N ASP A 30 -18.36 -22.74 3.60
CA ASP A 30 -19.19 -23.69 2.86
C ASP A 30 -19.17 -23.48 1.32
N ILE A 31 -18.01 -23.05 0.80
CA ILE A 31 -17.80 -22.87 -0.64
C ILE A 31 -17.21 -24.17 -1.21
N LYS A 32 -17.92 -24.78 -2.17
CA LYS A 32 -17.42 -25.95 -2.89
C LYS A 32 -16.10 -25.61 -3.61
N GLN A 33 -15.03 -26.30 -3.22
CA GLN A 33 -13.73 -26.15 -3.87
C GLN A 33 -13.76 -26.72 -5.30
N VAL A 34 -13.40 -25.88 -6.26
CA VAL A 34 -13.16 -26.22 -7.67
C VAL A 34 -11.67 -26.49 -7.90
N SER A 35 -10.79 -25.69 -7.28
CA SER A 35 -9.34 -25.83 -7.39
C SER A 35 -8.63 -25.31 -6.13
N GLU A 36 -7.66 -26.06 -5.64
CA GLU A 36 -6.79 -25.65 -4.53
C GLU A 36 -5.70 -24.71 -5.04
N LEU A 37 -5.74 -23.45 -4.61
CA LEU A 37 -4.69 -22.46 -4.88
C LEU A 37 -4.43 -21.63 -3.61
N PRO A 38 -3.49 -22.04 -2.74
CA PRO A 38 -3.31 -21.45 -1.41
C PRO A 38 -2.81 -20.00 -1.44
N GLY A 39 -2.27 -19.53 -2.58
CA GLY A 39 -1.81 -18.16 -2.76
C GLY A 39 -2.91 -17.14 -3.07
N VAL A 40 -4.14 -17.57 -3.42
CA VAL A 40 -5.23 -16.64 -3.75
C VAL A 40 -5.59 -15.81 -2.52
N GLY A 41 -5.54 -14.48 -2.66
CA GLY A 41 -5.82 -13.53 -1.57
C GLY A 41 -4.66 -13.36 -0.58
N LYS A 42 -3.47 -13.88 -0.88
CA LYS A 42 -2.24 -13.72 -0.08
C LYS A 42 -1.27 -12.77 -0.76
N ASN A 43 -0.22 -12.38 -0.03
CA ASN A 43 0.87 -11.53 -0.53
C ASN A 43 0.38 -10.20 -1.14
N LEU A 44 -0.63 -9.58 -0.52
CA LEU A 44 -0.98 -8.20 -0.83
C LEU A 44 0.16 -7.31 -0.34
N GLN A 45 0.70 -6.51 -1.24
CA GLN A 45 1.70 -5.50 -0.95
C GLN A 45 1.11 -4.14 -1.30
N ASP A 46 1.42 -3.15 -0.47
CA ASP A 46 0.97 -1.79 -0.68
C ASP A 46 2.05 -0.81 -0.21
N HIS A 47 1.99 0.41 -0.71
CA HIS A 47 2.86 1.51 -0.32
C HIS A 47 2.06 2.49 0.54
N ILE A 48 1.99 2.20 1.84
CA ILE A 48 1.34 3.11 2.78
C ILE A 48 2.11 4.43 2.78
N TRP A 49 1.40 5.52 2.51
CA TRP A 49 1.97 6.86 2.43
C TRP A 49 1.58 7.67 3.66
N CYS A 50 2.52 8.40 4.25
CA CYS A 50 2.25 9.28 5.40
C CYS A 50 3.05 10.57 5.21
N PRO A 51 2.50 11.58 4.49
CA PRO A 51 3.22 12.80 4.21
C PRO A 51 3.29 13.70 5.44
N VAL A 52 4.49 14.20 5.75
CA VAL A 52 4.70 15.32 6.67
C VAL A 52 5.10 16.52 5.83
N THR A 53 4.23 17.52 5.75
CA THR A 53 4.42 18.71 4.92
C THR A 53 4.74 19.93 5.77
N PHE A 54 5.69 20.75 5.30
CA PHE A 54 6.07 22.00 5.94
C PHE A 54 6.01 23.12 4.91
N ALA A 55 5.59 24.31 5.36
CA ALA A 55 5.67 25.52 4.54
C ALA A 55 7.10 26.09 4.61
N THR A 56 7.60 26.56 3.48
CA THR A 56 8.87 27.31 3.43
C THR A 56 8.62 28.79 3.63
N HIS A 57 9.59 29.50 4.20
CA HIS A 57 9.51 30.95 4.39
C HIS A 57 9.64 31.72 3.07
N GLU A 58 10.41 31.18 2.14
CA GLU A 58 10.65 31.72 0.80
C GLU A 58 10.37 30.63 -0.25
N PRO A 59 10.00 31.00 -1.49
CA PRO A 59 9.84 30.04 -2.57
C PRO A 59 11.13 29.28 -2.85
N LEU A 60 11.04 27.96 -2.99
CA LEU A 60 12.14 27.13 -3.45
C LEU A 60 12.15 27.09 -4.99
N ALA A 61 13.34 27.11 -5.60
CA ALA A 61 13.50 26.88 -7.02
C ALA A 61 13.18 25.40 -7.33
N LEU A 62 12.01 25.13 -7.88
CA LEU A 62 11.57 23.80 -8.28
C LEU A 62 12.10 23.46 -9.68
N GLU A 63 13.42 23.33 -9.84
CA GLU A 63 14.03 22.92 -11.11
C GLU A 63 14.25 21.41 -11.14
N GLY A 64 13.35 20.66 -11.77
CA GLY A 64 13.47 19.22 -11.99
C GLY A 64 12.88 18.34 -10.88
N LEU A 65 12.70 17.06 -11.17
CA LEU A 65 12.09 16.04 -10.30
C LEU A 65 12.97 15.79 -9.05
N GLN A 66 12.81 16.60 -8.01
CA GLN A 66 13.76 16.66 -6.89
C GLN A 66 13.29 15.81 -5.69
N ASN A 67 13.54 14.49 -5.77
CA ASN A 67 13.77 13.71 -4.57
C ASN A 67 15.12 14.17 -4.00
N HIS A 68 15.09 15.08 -3.03
CA HIS A 68 16.29 15.66 -2.44
C HIS A 68 17.05 14.67 -1.57
N SER A 69 16.32 13.72 -0.98
CA SER A 69 16.89 12.61 -0.24
C SER A 69 15.90 11.46 -0.16
N GLU A 70 16.42 10.24 -0.23
CA GLU A 70 15.68 9.02 0.09
C GLU A 70 16.43 8.26 1.18
N VAL A 71 15.71 7.85 2.22
CA VAL A 71 16.23 6.96 3.26
C VAL A 71 15.35 5.74 3.32
N HIS A 72 15.99 4.57 3.20
CA HIS A 72 15.32 3.28 3.21
C HIS A 72 15.66 2.55 4.50
N LEU A 73 14.64 2.24 5.29
CA LEU A 73 14.72 1.26 6.36
C LEU A 73 14.00 0.01 5.89
N LEU A 74 14.71 -1.11 5.90
CA LEU A 74 14.11 -2.41 5.69
C LEU A 74 14.04 -3.11 7.04
N ALA A 75 12.83 -3.45 7.47
CA ALA A 75 12.54 -4.09 8.74
C ALA A 75 11.81 -5.42 8.53
N GLN A 76 11.82 -6.25 9.57
CA GLN A 76 11.07 -7.49 9.61
C GLN A 76 10.09 -7.42 10.78
N SER A 77 8.81 -7.63 10.48
CA SER A 77 7.75 -7.72 11.45
C SER A 77 7.91 -8.97 12.34
N LYS A 78 7.37 -8.91 13.57
CA LYS A 78 7.38 -10.01 14.55
C LYS A 78 5.96 -10.31 15.02
N GLY A 79 5.74 -11.51 15.53
CA GLY A 79 4.44 -11.91 16.09
C GLY A 79 3.39 -12.20 15.01
N ALA A 80 2.14 -11.81 15.27
CA ALA A 80 1.00 -12.15 14.40
C ALA A 80 1.11 -11.60 12.96
N CYS A 81 1.94 -10.58 12.75
CA CYS A 81 2.16 -9.97 11.43
C CYS A 81 3.36 -10.56 10.68
N ALA A 82 4.13 -11.48 11.29
CA ALA A 82 5.34 -12.03 10.70
C ALA A 82 5.03 -12.82 9.42
N SER A 83 5.64 -12.42 8.31
CA SER A 83 5.53 -13.11 7.02
C SER A 83 6.35 -14.40 6.92
N GLY A 84 7.24 -14.67 7.89
CA GLY A 84 8.14 -15.82 7.90
C GLY A 84 9.28 -15.76 6.86
N GLY A 85 9.29 -14.74 6.00
CA GLY A 85 10.32 -14.48 5.00
C GLY A 85 11.36 -13.45 5.47
N PRO A 86 12.23 -12.97 4.56
CA PRO A 86 13.13 -11.84 4.83
C PRO A 86 12.34 -10.55 5.12
N ARG A 87 13.05 -9.41 5.22
CA ARG A 87 12.48 -8.08 5.55
C ARG A 87 11.17 -7.83 4.79
N ASP A 88 10.06 -7.65 5.52
CA ASP A 88 8.69 -7.55 5.01
C ASP A 88 8.07 -6.16 5.18
N ILE A 89 8.84 -5.22 5.72
CA ILE A 89 8.51 -3.80 5.82
C ILE A 89 9.62 -3.00 5.16
N GLN A 90 9.25 -2.15 4.20
CA GLN A 90 10.12 -1.12 3.65
C GLN A 90 9.54 0.25 4.03
N VAL A 91 10.26 0.99 4.85
CA VAL A 91 9.97 2.40 5.13
C VAL A 91 10.86 3.23 4.21
N MET A 92 10.22 4.03 3.36
CA MET A 92 10.87 4.97 2.47
C MET A 92 10.51 6.38 2.92
N GLN A 93 11.53 7.13 3.35
CA GLN A 93 11.38 8.56 3.59
C GLN A 93 11.92 9.29 2.38
N THR A 94 11.05 10.00 1.68
CA THR A 94 11.42 10.89 0.57
C THR A 94 11.21 12.34 1.01
N ILE A 95 12.24 13.16 0.86
CA ILE A 95 12.10 14.61 0.98
C ILE A 95 11.93 15.16 -0.42
N SER A 96 10.76 15.73 -0.69
CA SER A 96 10.42 16.36 -1.95
C SER A 96 9.82 17.74 -1.69
N CYS A 97 10.00 18.63 -2.66
CA CYS A 97 9.36 19.94 -2.66
C CYS A 97 8.22 19.92 -3.69
N ALA A 98 7.07 20.46 -3.30
CA ALA A 98 5.91 20.58 -4.17
C ALA A 98 5.43 22.03 -4.19
N SER A 99 4.90 22.48 -5.33
CA SER A 99 4.27 23.80 -5.39
C SER A 99 3.01 23.82 -4.52
N THR A 100 2.76 24.93 -3.85
CA THR A 100 1.51 25.17 -3.12
C THR A 100 0.27 25.13 -4.01
N ASP A 101 0.43 25.28 -5.33
CA ASP A 101 -0.67 25.14 -6.29
C ASP A 101 -1.05 23.68 -6.55
N GLN A 102 -0.17 22.74 -6.20
CA GLN A 102 -0.37 21.30 -6.38
C GLN A 102 -0.95 20.63 -5.13
N ILE A 103 -1.05 21.36 -4.01
CA ILE A 103 -1.54 20.84 -2.73
C ILE A 103 -2.64 21.76 -2.21
N ALA A 104 -3.82 21.22 -1.92
CA ALA A 104 -4.87 21.97 -1.24
C ALA A 104 -4.46 22.24 0.22
N ILE A 105 -3.84 23.39 0.48
CA ILE A 105 -3.42 23.79 1.83
C ILE A 105 -4.61 24.46 2.54
N ASN A 106 -5.16 23.79 3.56
CA ASN A 106 -6.08 24.43 4.49
C ASN A 106 -5.30 25.41 5.39
N ARG A 107 -5.45 26.72 5.15
CA ARG A 107 -4.79 27.80 5.92
C ARG A 107 -5.54 28.21 7.20
N GLY A 108 -6.45 27.39 7.71
CA GLY A 108 -7.12 27.62 9.00
C GLY A 108 -6.16 27.59 10.19
N GLY A 109 -6.67 27.87 11.40
CA GLY A 109 -5.86 27.90 12.64
C GLY A 109 -5.39 26.53 13.17
N GLY A 110 -5.45 25.47 12.36
CA GLY A 110 -5.11 24.10 12.77
C GLY A 110 -4.18 23.43 11.76
N PHE A 111 -3.26 22.61 12.24
CA PHE A 111 -2.40 21.76 11.41
C PHE A 111 -3.18 20.54 10.93
N THR A 112 -3.02 20.19 9.65
CA THR A 112 -3.54 18.93 9.12
C THR A 112 -2.47 17.86 9.28
N LEU A 113 -2.66 16.95 10.24
CA LEU A 113 -2.11 15.60 10.13
C LEU A 113 -3.03 14.91 9.13
N MET A 114 -2.51 14.60 7.94
CA MET A 114 -3.24 13.83 6.95
C MET A 114 -2.74 12.37 7.03
N PRO A 115 -3.33 11.51 7.88
CA PRO A 115 -3.22 10.08 7.65
C PRO A 115 -4.14 9.79 6.46
N VAL A 116 -3.56 9.34 5.35
CA VAL A 116 -4.34 8.61 4.35
C VAL A 116 -4.70 7.23 4.89
#